data_AF-A0A972ESD0-F1
#
_entry.id   AF-A0A972ESD0-F1
#
_cell.length_a   1.000
_cell.length_b   1.000
_cell.length_c   1.000
_cell.angle_alpha   90.00
_cell.angle_beta   90.00
_cell.angle_gamma   90.00
#
_symmetry.space_group_name_H-M   'P 1'
#
loop_
_entity.id
_entity.type
_entity.pdbx_description
1 polymer ?
#
loop_
_entity_poly.entity_id
_entity_poly.type
_entity_poly.pdbx_seq_one_letter_code
_entity_poly.pdbx_strand_id
1 'polypeptide(L)'
;MIDFWEKIKKFNWADRRIILIVVIVILVFLMMDFNNRMVRSLQLEKQEQQLNARIVALEQTKQRLEADIAYANSDRAVEEWAREEAKLINEGDVPIILQAQSSAAAAPTPTPLIETVELSRLEIWKQLFWGE
;
A
#
# COMPACT_ATOMS: atom_id res chain seq x y z
N MET A 1 -64.00 -12.36 -13.86
CA MET A 1 -63.11 -12.52 -12.68
C MET A 1 -63.57 -13.65 -11.74
N ILE A 2 -64.85 -14.04 -11.74
CA ILE A 2 -65.42 -15.10 -10.88
C ILE A 2 -65.09 -16.52 -11.39
N ASP A 3 -65.07 -16.73 -12.72
CA ASP A 3 -64.73 -18.03 -13.34
C ASP A 3 -63.33 -18.57 -12.99
N PHE A 4 -62.38 -17.68 -12.73
CA PHE A 4 -61.02 -18.06 -12.35
C PHE A 4 -61.00 -18.78 -10.99
N TRP A 5 -61.83 -18.31 -10.06
CA TRP A 5 -61.94 -18.88 -8.71
C TRP A 5 -62.68 -20.23 -8.69
N GLU A 6 -63.69 -20.42 -9.56
CA GLU A 6 -64.32 -21.73 -9.73
C GLU A 6 -63.35 -22.79 -10.29
N LYS A 7 -62.52 -22.39 -11.26
CA LYS A 7 -61.49 -23.27 -11.82
C LYS A 7 -60.42 -23.65 -10.79
N ILE A 8 -60.06 -22.73 -9.90
CA ILE A 8 -59.12 -22.98 -8.79
C ILE A 8 -59.73 -23.92 -7.74
N LYS A 9 -61.03 -23.81 -7.42
CA LYS A 9 -61.70 -24.68 -6.44
C LYS A 9 -61.93 -26.11 -6.94
N LYS A 10 -62.16 -26.29 -8.25
CA LYS A 10 -62.28 -27.62 -8.88
C LYS A 10 -60.94 -28.34 -9.05
N PHE A 11 -59.83 -27.64 -8.86
CA PHE A 11 -58.49 -28.23 -8.84
C PHE A 11 -58.27 -28.92 -7.48
N ASN A 12 -57.85 -30.18 -7.49
CA ASN A 12 -57.73 -30.99 -6.27
C ASN A 12 -56.53 -30.50 -5.42
N TRP A 13 -56.69 -29.40 -4.68
CA TRP A 13 -55.67 -28.80 -3.79
C TRP A 13 -55.11 -29.78 -2.74
N ALA A 14 -55.77 -30.91 -2.54
CA ALA A 14 -55.35 -32.00 -1.65
C ALA A 14 -54.22 -32.87 -2.23
N ASP A 15 -53.88 -32.73 -3.52
CA ASP A 15 -52.73 -33.46 -4.07
C ASP A 15 -51.44 -32.91 -3.45
N ARG A 16 -50.71 -33.78 -2.73
CA ARG A 16 -49.41 -33.51 -2.12
C ARG A 16 -48.42 -32.85 -3.09
N ARG A 17 -48.58 -33.08 -4.40
CA ARG A 17 -47.79 -32.49 -5.48
C ARG A 17 -48.02 -30.98 -5.64
N ILE A 18 -49.26 -30.49 -5.53
CA ILE A 18 -49.57 -29.06 -5.66
C ILE A 18 -49.04 -28.29 -4.46
N ILE A 19 -49.23 -28.82 -3.25
CA ILE A 19 -48.67 -28.25 -2.02
C ILE A 19 -47.14 -28.15 -2.13
N LEU A 20 -46.49 -29.20 -2.64
CA LEU A 20 -45.04 -29.21 -2.83
C LEU A 20 -44.59 -28.14 -3.85
N ILE A 21 -45.31 -27.95 -4.96
CA ILE A 21 -45.03 -26.89 -5.93
C ILE A 21 -45.18 -25.51 -5.29
N VAL A 22 -46.26 -25.27 -4.53
CA VAL A 22 -46.48 -23.99 -3.82
C VAL A 22 -45.36 -23.70 -2.83
N VAL A 23 -44.94 -24.71 -2.05
CA VAL A 23 -43.81 -24.56 -1.10
C VAL A 23 -42.51 -24.23 -1.83
N ILE A 24 -42.21 -24.88 -2.97
CA ILE A 24 -41.03 -24.56 -3.77
C ILE A 24 -41.08 -23.12 -4.28
N VAL A 25 -42.24 -22.67 -4.80
CA VAL A 25 -42.39 -21.30 -5.28
C VAL A 25 -42.15 -20.30 -4.15
N ILE A 26 -42.74 -20.53 -2.97
CA ILE A 26 -42.51 -19.69 -1.79
C ILE A 26 -41.02 -19.68 -1.42
N LEU A 27 -40.37 -20.85 -1.43
CA LEU A 27 -38.95 -20.96 -1.08
C LEU A 27 -38.06 -20.18 -2.05
N VAL A 28 -38.35 -20.22 -3.36
CA VAL A 28 -37.63 -19.44 -4.37
C VAL A 28 -37.82 -17.94 -4.16
N PHE A 29 -39.04 -17.49 -3.88
CA PHE A 29 -39.32 -16.09 -3.56
C PHE A 29 -38.58 -15.63 -2.29
N LEU A 30 -38.55 -16.46 -1.26
CA LEU A 30 -37.86 -16.17 -0.01
C LEU A 30 -36.34 -16.10 -0.23
N MET A 31 -35.77 -17.03 -1.00
CA MET A 31 -34.36 -16.98 -1.41
C MET A 31 -34.04 -15.69 -2.17
N MET A 32 -34.92 -15.28 -3.09
CA MET A 32 -34.73 -14.04 -3.86
C MET A 32 -34.78 -12.81 -2.96
N ASP A 33 -35.76 -12.70 -2.06
CA ASP A 33 -35.86 -11.57 -1.13
C ASP A 33 -34.68 -11.53 -0.16
N PHE A 34 -34.30 -12.69 0.41
CA PHE A 34 -33.17 -12.81 1.32
C PHE A 34 -31.86 -12.41 0.65
N ASN A 35 -31.59 -12.92 -0.55
CA ASN A 35 -30.39 -12.57 -1.31
C ASN A 35 -30.34 -11.07 -1.62
N ASN A 36 -31.46 -10.50 -2.08
CA ASN A 36 -31.54 -9.06 -2.36
C ASN A 36 -31.35 -8.20 -1.11
N ARG A 37 -31.83 -8.63 0.06
CA ARG A 37 -31.61 -7.93 1.34
C ARG A 37 -30.15 -8.02 1.78
N MET A 38 -29.56 -9.21 1.69
CA MET A 38 -28.16 -9.45 2.05
C MET A 38 -27.22 -8.61 1.19
N VAL A 39 -27.38 -8.64 -0.13
CA VAL A 39 -26.53 -7.87 -1.06
C VAL A 39 -26.64 -6.37 -0.79
N ARG A 40 -27.85 -5.86 -0.55
CA ARG A 40 -28.05 -4.45 -0.19
C ARG A 40 -27.35 -4.08 1.12
N SER A 41 -27.44 -4.93 2.14
CA SER A 41 -26.76 -4.71 3.42
C SER A 41 -25.23 -4.65 3.24
N LEU A 42 -24.66 -5.62 2.52
CA LEU A 42 -23.22 -5.65 2.25
C LEU A 42 -22.75 -4.45 1.43
N GLN A 43 -23.56 -3.99 0.48
CA GLN A 43 -23.26 -2.79 -0.29
C GLN A 43 -23.26 -1.54 0.60
N LEU A 44 -24.24 -1.39 1.48
CA LEU A 44 -24.32 -0.26 2.41
C LEU A 44 -23.14 -0.24 3.38
N GLU A 45 -22.79 -1.39 3.96
CA GLU A 45 -21.65 -1.51 4.86
C GLU A 45 -20.33 -1.14 4.16
N LYS A 46 -20.15 -1.61 2.91
CA LYS A 46 -18.98 -1.24 2.11
C LYS A 46 -18.93 0.25 1.80
N GLN A 47 -20.06 0.87 1.51
CA GLN A 47 -20.15 2.32 1.25
C GLN A 47 -19.82 3.12 2.51
N GLU A 48 -20.31 2.69 3.68
CA GLU A 48 -20.01 3.31 4.97
C GLU A 48 -18.51 3.23 5.29
N GLN A 49 -17.91 2.05 5.17
CA GLN A 49 -16.47 1.86 5.37
C GLN A 49 -15.63 2.75 4.45
N GLN A 50 -16.00 2.85 3.17
CA GLN A 50 -15.32 3.73 2.22
C GLN A 50 -15.46 5.20 2.58
N LEU A 51 -16.63 5.63 3.05
CA LEU A 51 -16.86 7.02 3.45
C LEU A 51 -16.06 7.36 4.71
N ASN A 52 -16.08 6.49 5.72
CA ASN A 52 -15.31 6.66 6.95
C ASN A 52 -13.80 6.75 6.66
N ALA A 53 -13.27 5.88 5.79
CA ALA A 53 -11.88 5.95 5.37
C ALA A 53 -11.52 7.29 4.70
N ARG A 54 -12.42 7.83 3.87
CA ARG A 54 -12.23 9.15 3.24
C ARG A 54 -12.25 10.28 4.26
N ILE A 55 -13.14 10.23 5.24
CA ILE A 55 -13.22 11.23 6.31
C ILE A 55 -11.90 11.25 7.09
N VAL A 56 -11.41 10.08 7.53
CA VAL A 56 -10.13 9.98 8.26
C VAL A 56 -8.97 10.53 7.43
N ALA A 57 -8.89 10.19 6.14
CA ALA A 57 -7.84 10.71 5.27
C ALA A 57 -7.91 12.24 5.09
N LEU A 58 -9.11 12.80 4.98
CA LEU A 58 -9.32 14.25 4.89
C LEU A 58 -8.98 14.97 6.20
N GLU A 59 -9.33 14.39 7.35
CA GLU A 59 -8.96 14.93 8.65
C GLU A 59 -7.45 14.93 8.87
N GLN A 60 -6.76 13.85 8.51
CA GLN A 60 -5.29 13.79 8.56
C GLN A 60 -4.66 14.84 7.65
N THR A 61 -5.18 14.99 6.44
CA THR A 61 -4.71 16.01 5.49
C THR A 61 -4.91 17.40 6.07
N LYS A 62 -6.09 17.68 6.64
CA LYS A 62 -6.40 18.96 7.29
C LYS A 62 -5.41 19.25 8.43
N GLN A 63 -5.20 18.29 9.34
CA GLN A 63 -4.27 18.46 10.46
C GLN A 63 -2.84 18.75 9.98
N ARG A 64 -2.39 18.06 8.93
CA ARG A 64 -1.08 18.32 8.32
C ARG A 64 -0.99 19.73 7.75
N LEU A 65 -2.00 20.15 6.98
CA LEU A 65 -2.04 21.50 6.42
C LEU A 65 -2.10 22.57 7.52
N GLU A 66 -2.84 22.34 8.60
CA GLU A 66 -2.89 23.24 9.75
C GLU A 66 -1.51 23.35 10.42
N ALA A 67 -0.79 22.24 10.56
CA ALA A 67 0.59 22.24 11.07
C ALA A 67 1.56 22.98 10.14
N ASP A 68 1.45 22.77 8.82
CA ASP A 68 2.28 23.44 7.82
C ASP A 68 2.02 24.97 7.82
N ILE A 69 0.76 25.39 7.95
CA ILE A 69 0.38 26.81 8.10
C ILE A 69 0.94 27.38 9.40
N ALA A 70 0.83 26.66 10.52
CA ALA A 70 1.37 27.12 11.80
C ALA A 70 2.90 27.27 11.74
N TYR A 71 3.59 26.32 11.09
CA TYR A 71 5.02 26.40 10.86
C TYR A 71 5.38 27.60 9.98
N ALA A 72 4.72 27.78 8.84
CA ALA A 72 5.00 28.88 7.92
C ALA A 72 4.77 30.27 8.53
N ASN A 73 3.87 30.38 9.51
CA ASN A 73 3.63 31.63 10.26
C ASN A 73 4.56 31.81 11.48
N SER A 74 5.44 30.85 11.77
CA SER A 74 6.33 30.90 12.92
C SER A 74 7.66 31.58 12.60
N ASP A 75 8.27 32.23 13.59
CA ASP A 75 9.60 32.84 13.47
C ASP A 75 10.66 31.81 13.08
N ARG A 76 10.48 30.54 13.48
CA ARG A 76 11.36 29.44 13.13
C ARG A 76 11.45 29.25 11.60
N ALA A 77 10.33 29.32 10.88
CA ALA A 77 10.35 29.17 9.43
C ALA A 77 11.09 30.34 8.75
N VAL A 78 10.95 31.55 9.30
CA VAL A 78 11.69 32.73 8.83
C VAL A 78 13.19 32.58 9.09
N GLU A 79 13.58 32.10 10.27
CA GLU A 79 14.98 31.85 10.60
C GLU A 79 15.58 30.74 9.71
N GLU A 80 14.89 29.62 9.55
CA GLU A 80 15.36 28.49 8.72
C GLU A 80 15.58 28.95 7.27
N TRP A 81 14.63 29.69 6.71
CA TRP A 81 14.79 30.32 5.39
C TRP A 81 15.97 31.32 5.34
N ALA A 82 16.12 32.15 6.37
CA ALA A 82 17.20 33.11 6.45
C ALA A 82 18.56 32.41 6.45
N ARG A 83 18.71 31.28 7.17
CA ARG A 83 19.97 30.52 7.27
C ARG A 83 20.25 29.68 6.04
N GLU A 84 19.26 28.96 5.53
CA GLU A 84 19.45 27.94 4.51
C GLU A 84 19.37 28.50 3.08
N GLU A 85 18.27 29.16 2.72
CA GLU A 85 18.10 29.72 1.38
C GLU A 85 18.82 31.06 1.22
N ALA A 86 18.59 32.00 2.14
CA ALA A 86 19.10 33.35 2.01
C ALA A 86 20.57 33.49 2.47
N LYS A 87 21.12 32.47 3.16
CA LYS A 87 22.49 32.43 3.69
C LYS A 87 22.84 33.67 4.54
N LEU A 88 21.84 34.21 5.23
CA LEU A 88 21.95 35.34 6.12
C LEU A 88 22.55 34.90 7.45
N ILE A 89 23.39 35.77 8.01
CA ILE A 89 24.07 35.58 9.28
C ILE A 89 23.49 36.54 10.32
N ASN A 90 23.36 36.10 11.58
CA ASN A 90 22.99 36.98 12.69
C ASN A 90 24.24 37.66 13.23
N GLU A 91 24.04 38.73 14.00
CA GLU A 91 25.13 39.45 14.65
C GLU A 91 25.91 38.52 15.59
N GLY A 92 27.18 38.26 15.25
CA GLY A 92 28.07 37.37 16.00
C GLY A 92 28.38 36.02 15.34
N ASP A 93 27.71 35.66 14.23
CA ASP A 93 27.97 34.42 13.51
C ASP A 93 29.20 34.52 12.59
N VAL A 94 30.00 33.45 12.50
CA VAL A 94 31.17 33.35 11.59
C VAL A 94 30.84 32.38 10.45
N PRO A 95 30.65 32.85 9.19
CA PRO A 95 30.33 31.97 8.08
C PRO A 95 31.52 31.09 7.68
N ILE A 96 31.33 29.77 7.65
CA ILE A 96 32.34 28.80 7.18
C ILE A 96 31.94 28.32 5.79
N ILE A 97 32.78 28.60 4.79
CA ILE A 97 32.56 28.13 3.41
C ILE A 97 33.42 26.88 3.20
N LEU A 98 32.78 25.75 2.92
CA LEU A 98 33.46 24.51 2.53
C LEU A 98 34.02 24.69 1.11
N GLN A 99 35.32 24.95 1.02
CA GLN A 99 36.01 24.98 -0.26
C GLN A 99 36.30 23.53 -0.68
N ALA A 100 35.80 23.11 -1.84
CA ALA A 100 36.15 21.82 -2.42
C ALA A 100 37.68 21.78 -2.57
N GLN A 101 38.33 20.74 -2.03
CA GLN A 101 39.77 20.60 -2.11
C GLN A 101 40.17 20.51 -3.59
N SER A 102 40.73 21.60 -4.11
CA SER A 102 41.41 21.65 -5.40
C SER A 102 42.77 20.95 -5.28
N SER A 103 42.74 19.66 -5.00
CA SER A 103 43.81 18.72 -5.29
C SER A 103 43.23 17.34 -5.08
N ALA A 104 42.63 16.80 -6.14
CA ALA A 104 42.76 15.36 -6.34
C ALA A 104 44.26 15.11 -6.54
N ALA A 105 45.00 14.96 -5.44
CA ALA A 105 46.28 14.28 -5.48
C ALA A 105 45.98 12.92 -6.13
N ALA A 106 46.59 12.67 -7.28
CA ALA A 106 46.40 11.46 -8.05
C ALA A 106 46.45 10.25 -7.10
N ALA A 107 45.38 9.46 -7.06
CA ALA A 107 45.37 8.23 -6.30
C ALA A 107 46.60 7.41 -6.70
N PRO A 108 47.34 6.82 -5.74
CA PRO A 108 48.50 6.01 -6.08
C PRO A 108 48.06 4.90 -7.03
N THR A 109 48.76 4.76 -8.16
CA THR A 109 48.56 3.63 -9.06
C THR A 109 48.66 2.34 -8.26
N PRO A 110 47.64 1.45 -8.27
CA PRO A 110 47.70 0.21 -7.50
C PRO A 110 48.91 -0.60 -7.96
N THR A 111 49.80 -0.92 -7.04
CA THR A 111 50.88 -1.88 -7.26
C THR A 111 50.24 -3.20 -7.71
N PRO A 112 50.72 -3.86 -8.79
CA PRO A 112 50.16 -5.13 -9.21
C PRO A 112 50.24 -6.11 -8.05
N LEU A 113 49.08 -6.65 -7.67
CA LEU A 113 48.98 -7.73 -6.71
C LEU A 113 49.71 -8.92 -7.35
N ILE A 114 50.75 -9.42 -6.70
CA ILE A 114 51.43 -10.64 -7.14
C ILE A 114 50.37 -11.73 -7.11
N GLU A 115 49.99 -12.22 -8.29
CA GLU A 115 49.12 -13.38 -8.42
C GLU A 115 49.84 -14.55 -7.76
N THR A 116 49.37 -14.93 -6.57
CA THR A 116 49.80 -16.16 -5.93
C THR A 116 49.22 -17.28 -6.76
N VAL A 117 50.07 -17.90 -7.59
CA VAL A 117 49.68 -19.10 -8.33
C VAL A 117 49.40 -20.18 -7.29
N GLU A 118 48.12 -20.41 -6.99
CA GLU A 118 47.72 -21.53 -6.15
C GLU A 118 47.97 -22.82 -6.94
N LEU A 119 49.15 -23.41 -6.76
CA LEU A 119 49.46 -24.73 -7.30
C LEU A 119 48.48 -25.74 -6.72
N SER A 120 47.82 -26.49 -7.59
CA SER A 120 46.92 -27.54 -7.19
C SER A 120 47.70 -28.64 -6.45
N ARG A 121 47.04 -29.37 -5.55
CA ARG A 121 47.68 -30.46 -4.79
C ARG A 121 48.39 -31.47 -5.69
N LEU A 122 47.87 -31.74 -6.87
CA LEU A 122 48.48 -32.66 -7.83
C LEU A 122 49.77 -32.11 -8.45
N GLU A 123 49.84 -30.80 -8.72
CA GLU A 123 51.07 -30.16 -9.19
C GLU A 123 52.16 -30.19 -8.12
N ILE A 124 51.79 -29.98 -6.85
CA ILE A 124 52.72 -30.12 -5.72
C ILE A 124 53.29 -31.55 -5.65
N TRP A 125 52.44 -32.57 -5.78
CA TRP A 125 52.89 -33.97 -5.77
C TRP A 125 53.77 -34.30 -6.99
N LYS A 126 53.42 -33.79 -8.16
CA LYS A 126 54.21 -33.98 -9.38
C LYS A 126 55.62 -33.37 -9.24
N GLN A 127 55.70 -32.17 -8.69
CA GLN A 127 56.96 -31.48 -8.42
C GLN A 127 57.81 -32.24 -7.38
N LEU A 128 57.19 -32.81 -6.34
CA LEU A 128 57.92 -33.53 -5.29
C LEU A 128 58.59 -34.82 -5.80
N PHE A 129 57.95 -35.51 -6.75
CA PHE A 129 58.46 -36.79 -7.26
C PHE A 129 59.28 -36.66 -8.54
N TRP A 130 59.08 -35.60 -9.33
CA TRP A 130 59.73 -35.45 -10.64
C TRP A 130 60.48 -34.14 -10.86
N GLY A 131 60.50 -33.22 -9.89
CA GLY A 131 61.50 -32.15 -9.80
C GLY A 131 61.43 -31.03 -10.83
N GLU A 132 60.30 -30.84 -11.52
CA GLU A 132 59.97 -29.56 -12.19
C GLU A 132 58.86 -28.85 -11.43
#